data_AF-A0A964KGU7-F1
#
_entry.id   AF-A0A964KGU7-F1
#
_cell.length_a   1.000
_cell.length_b   1.000
_cell.length_c   1.000
_cell.angle_alpha   90.00
_cell.angle_beta   90.00
_cell.angle_gamma   90.00
#
_symmetry.space_group_name_H-M   'P 1'
#
loop_
_entity.id
_entity.type
_entity.pdbx_description
1 polymer ?
#
loop_
_entity_poly.entity_id
_entity_poly.type
_entity_poly.pdbx_seq_one_letter_code
_entity_poly.pdbx_strand_id
1 'polypeptide(L)'
;MAQLRRAALLVPIILLASATYLGARHATIWEHDLERLNPIAEEDKQLDYEMRVAMNAPDVRFLVSVRVDDIGTVLDRFDPVHRLLDRLIDDGLLGSYDSPARYIPGAKVQAQRLAALPPDAVLAPRLREALVGLPFKDDLFAPFLRDVAAARTAPLMTPADLDGTPWRSALDALLVNIDGQMIGLAPLTGAHDAGAIERAVIGLGDPAISFFDLKRESDGMLSAHGRRSVLIALFGWRSSPVC
;
A
#
# COMPACT_ATOMS: atom_id res chain seq x y z
N MET A 1 28.39 -36.59 -54.75
CA MET A 1 27.15 -36.87 -53.99
C MET A 1 27.34 -37.06 -52.48
N ALA A 2 28.50 -37.51 -51.97
CA ALA A 2 28.72 -37.71 -50.52
C ALA A 2 28.82 -36.41 -49.68
N GLN A 3 29.31 -35.31 -50.26
CA GLN A 3 29.42 -34.01 -49.56
C GLN A 3 28.06 -33.33 -49.34
N LEU A 4 27.11 -33.47 -50.27
CA LEU A 4 25.75 -32.95 -50.14
C LEU A 4 24.96 -33.67 -49.01
N ARG A 5 25.17 -34.98 -48.82
CA ARG A 5 24.57 -35.75 -47.71
C ARG A 5 25.13 -35.37 -46.35
N ARG A 6 26.43 -35.05 -46.26
CA ARG A 6 27.07 -34.57 -45.03
C ARG A 6 26.57 -33.16 -44.67
N ALA A 7 26.44 -32.27 -45.64
CA ALA A 7 25.82 -30.96 -45.43
C ALA A 7 24.36 -31.06 -44.99
N ALA A 8 23.58 -31.98 -45.59
CA ALA A 8 22.18 -32.21 -45.23
C ALA A 8 21.98 -32.77 -43.79
N LEU A 9 22.99 -33.44 -43.23
CA LEU A 9 22.98 -33.93 -41.84
C LEU A 9 23.51 -32.89 -40.84
N LEU A 10 24.39 -31.99 -41.26
CA LEU A 10 24.92 -30.92 -40.41
C LEU A 10 23.88 -29.83 -40.15
N VAL A 11 23.03 -29.51 -41.13
CA VAL A 11 21.96 -28.51 -40.98
C VAL A 11 21.00 -28.81 -39.82
N PRO A 12 20.40 -30.01 -39.68
CA PRO A 12 19.50 -30.30 -38.57
C PRO A 12 20.24 -30.35 -37.23
N ILE A 13 21.51 -30.77 -37.18
CA ILE A 13 22.31 -30.78 -35.95
C ILE A 13 22.58 -29.35 -35.48
N ILE A 14 22.93 -28.44 -36.38
CA ILE A 14 23.13 -27.02 -36.07
C ILE A 14 21.81 -26.39 -35.63
N LEU A 15 20.70 -26.68 -36.30
CA LEU A 15 19.37 -26.21 -35.90
C LEU A 15 18.99 -26.70 -34.50
N LEU A 16 19.21 -27.98 -34.20
CA LEU A 16 18.93 -28.57 -32.90
C LEU A 16 19.82 -27.97 -31.81
N ALA A 17 21.12 -27.81 -32.07
CA ALA A 17 22.06 -27.18 -31.15
C ALA A 17 21.68 -25.71 -30.89
N SER A 18 21.26 -24.98 -31.93
CA SER A 18 20.81 -23.59 -31.81
C SER A 18 19.53 -23.50 -30.99
N ALA A 19 18.54 -24.35 -31.25
CA ALA A 19 17.28 -24.41 -30.51
C ALA A 19 17.50 -24.79 -29.03
N THR A 20 18.41 -25.75 -28.77
CA THR A 20 18.77 -26.17 -27.41
C THR A 20 19.50 -25.07 -26.67
N TYR A 21 20.42 -24.36 -27.34
CA TYR A 21 21.12 -23.21 -26.80
C TYR A 21 20.14 -22.06 -26.46
N LEU A 22 19.20 -21.77 -27.37
CA LEU A 22 18.19 -20.72 -27.15
C LEU A 22 17.21 -21.09 -26.03
N GLY A 23 16.81 -22.35 -25.92
CA GLY A 23 15.98 -22.85 -24.82
C GLY A 23 16.70 -22.80 -23.46
N ALA A 24 17.97 -23.20 -23.42
CA ALA A 24 18.77 -23.16 -22.20
C ALA A 24 19.10 -21.74 -21.71
N ARG A 25 19.21 -20.77 -22.64
CA ARG A 25 19.46 -19.35 -22.36
C ARG A 25 18.20 -18.50 -22.33
N HIS A 26 17.00 -19.08 -22.51
CA HIS A 26 15.75 -18.33 -22.62
C HIS A 26 15.49 -17.40 -21.42
N ALA A 27 15.91 -17.80 -20.21
CA ALA A 27 15.82 -16.99 -19.01
C ALA A 27 16.80 -15.79 -18.96
N THR A 28 17.86 -15.79 -19.78
CA THR A 28 18.87 -14.73 -19.87
C THR A 28 18.78 -13.88 -21.15
N ILE A 29 18.01 -14.30 -22.15
CA ILE A 29 17.86 -13.57 -23.43
C ILE A 29 16.72 -12.56 -23.34
N TRP A 30 15.72 -12.82 -22.50
CA TRP A 30 14.58 -11.95 -22.29
C TRP A 30 14.78 -11.16 -21.00
N GLU A 31 15.04 -9.86 -21.14
CA GLU A 31 15.09 -8.92 -20.03
C GLU A 31 13.64 -8.63 -19.59
N HIS A 32 13.28 -9.07 -18.38
CA HIS A 32 11.91 -8.95 -17.85
C HIS A 32 11.75 -7.74 -16.93
N ASP A 33 12.78 -6.92 -16.81
CA ASP A 33 12.83 -5.79 -15.88
C ASP A 33 12.64 -4.47 -16.64
N LEU A 34 11.49 -3.82 -16.43
CA LEU A 34 11.13 -2.55 -17.07
C LEU A 34 12.15 -1.44 -16.76
N GLU A 35 12.88 -1.54 -15.65
CA GLU A 35 13.89 -0.57 -15.24
C GLU A 35 15.14 -0.55 -16.14
N ARG A 36 15.39 -1.64 -16.89
CA ARG A 36 16.49 -1.74 -17.87
C ARG A 36 16.11 -1.28 -19.27
N LEU A 37 14.82 -1.04 -19.52
CA LEU A 37 14.34 -0.39 -20.74
C LEU A 37 14.38 1.14 -20.65
N ASN A 38 14.66 1.68 -19.45
CA ASN A 38 14.80 3.11 -19.23
C ASN A 38 16.29 3.50 -19.44
N PRO A 39 16.62 4.35 -20.43
CA PRO A 39 18.02 4.67 -20.80
C PRO A 39 18.72 5.61 -19.82
N ILE A 40 18.21 5.75 -18.60
CA ILE A 40 18.70 6.66 -17.57
C ILE A 40 19.80 5.96 -16.77
N ALA A 41 20.91 6.64 -16.54
CA ALA A 41 22.04 6.11 -15.79
C ALA A 41 21.63 5.78 -14.34
N GLU A 42 22.19 4.71 -13.77
CA GLU A 42 21.86 4.28 -12.38
C GLU A 42 22.16 5.36 -11.34
N GLU A 43 23.16 6.21 -11.60
CA GLU A 43 23.48 7.38 -10.76
C GLU A 43 22.35 8.41 -10.70
N ASP A 44 21.67 8.67 -11.81
CA ASP A 44 20.54 9.60 -11.88
C ASP A 44 19.29 9.02 -11.19
N LYS A 45 19.09 7.70 -11.27
CA LYS A 45 18.01 7.01 -10.53
C LYS A 45 18.22 7.09 -9.03
N GLN A 46 19.47 6.91 -8.58
CA GLN A 46 19.82 6.98 -7.17
C GLN A 46 19.66 8.41 -6.64
N LEU A 47 20.04 9.41 -7.43
CA LEU A 47 19.85 10.82 -7.08
C LEU A 47 18.35 11.20 -7.03
N ASP A 48 17.54 10.76 -8.00
CA ASP A 48 16.08 10.96 -7.97
C ASP A 48 15.45 10.29 -6.74
N TYR A 49 15.89 9.08 -6.39
CA TYR A 49 15.46 8.38 -5.17
C TYR A 49 15.82 9.18 -3.91
N GLU A 50 17.07 9.64 -3.79
CA GLU A 50 17.51 10.48 -2.66
C GLU A 50 16.71 11.79 -2.57
N MET A 51 16.42 12.43 -3.70
CA MET A 51 15.60 13.64 -3.75
C MET A 51 14.15 13.37 -3.32
N ARG A 52 13.54 12.25 -3.74
CA ARG A 52 12.18 11.85 -3.32
C ARG A 52 12.10 11.54 -1.83
N VAL A 53 13.10 10.84 -1.31
CA VAL A 53 13.24 10.58 0.13
C VAL A 53 13.38 11.91 0.89
N ALA A 54 14.21 12.84 0.40
CA ALA A 54 14.38 14.15 1.02
C ALA A 54 13.11 15.02 0.98
N MET A 55 12.26 14.84 -0.04
CA MET A 55 10.99 15.55 -0.19
C MET A 55 9.81 14.88 0.53
N ASN A 56 10.02 13.73 1.20
CA ASN A 56 8.96 12.92 1.80
C ASN A 56 7.82 12.62 0.80
N ALA A 57 8.16 12.50 -0.49
CA ALA A 57 7.19 12.22 -1.53
C ALA A 57 6.77 10.74 -1.42
N PRO A 58 5.47 10.42 -1.29
CA PRO A 58 5.03 9.03 -1.13
C PRO A 58 5.36 8.23 -2.40
N ASP A 59 6.30 7.31 -2.33
CA ASP A 59 6.42 6.24 -3.31
C ASP A 59 5.35 5.21 -2.97
N VAL A 60 4.15 5.38 -3.54
CA VAL A 60 2.97 4.51 -3.36
C VAL A 60 3.16 3.15 -4.03
N ARG A 61 4.33 2.55 -3.85
CA ARG A 61 4.63 1.21 -4.28
C ARG A 61 3.92 0.18 -3.40
N PHE A 62 3.85 0.41 -2.10
CA PHE A 62 3.23 -0.51 -1.16
C PHE A 62 1.99 0.12 -0.53
N LEU A 63 0.88 -0.61 -0.54
CA LEU A 63 -0.32 -0.23 0.18
C LEU A 63 -0.96 -1.42 0.87
N VAL A 64 -1.63 -1.14 1.98
CA VAL A 64 -2.62 -2.05 2.57
C VAL A 64 -4.00 -1.53 2.20
N SER A 65 -4.88 -2.39 1.72
CA SER A 65 -6.26 -2.02 1.44
C SER A 65 -7.23 -2.81 2.31
N VAL A 66 -8.34 -2.18 2.64
CA VAL A 66 -9.49 -2.83 3.27
C VAL A 66 -10.68 -2.71 2.31
N ARG A 67 -11.26 -3.83 1.85
CA ARG A 67 -12.42 -3.85 0.96
C ARG A 67 -13.63 -4.45 1.66
N VAL A 68 -14.70 -3.67 1.77
CA VAL A 68 -16.00 -4.04 2.39
C VAL A 68 -17.15 -3.25 1.75
N ASP A 69 -18.37 -3.44 2.24
CA ASP A 69 -19.57 -2.83 1.64
C ASP A 69 -19.78 -1.34 2.00
N ASP A 70 -19.23 -0.86 3.12
CA ASP A 70 -19.49 0.49 3.62
C ASP A 70 -18.27 1.15 4.30
N ILE A 71 -18.28 2.49 4.36
CA ILE A 71 -17.19 3.29 4.93
C ILE A 71 -16.99 3.02 6.42
N GLY A 72 -18.06 2.87 7.20
CA GLY A 72 -17.96 2.63 8.64
C GLY A 72 -17.20 1.34 8.95
N THR A 73 -17.51 0.28 8.22
CA THR A 73 -16.79 -1.00 8.32
C THR A 73 -15.35 -0.87 7.84
N VAL A 74 -15.06 -0.09 6.79
CA VAL A 74 -13.67 0.20 6.37
C VAL A 74 -12.89 0.80 7.56
N LEU A 75 -13.43 1.83 8.20
CA LEU A 75 -12.77 2.53 9.31
C LEU A 75 -12.56 1.62 10.53
N ASP A 76 -13.53 0.78 10.88
CA ASP A 76 -13.40 -0.17 12.00
C ASP A 76 -12.34 -1.26 11.72
N ARG A 77 -12.21 -1.70 10.47
CA ARG A 77 -11.23 -2.72 10.06
C ARG A 77 -9.80 -2.20 9.98
N PHE A 78 -9.60 -0.88 9.95
CA PHE A 78 -8.27 -0.29 10.07
C PHE A 78 -7.70 -0.29 11.49
N ASP A 79 -8.50 -0.50 12.53
CA ASP A 79 -8.01 -0.57 13.92
C ASP A 79 -6.95 -1.68 14.14
N PRO A 80 -7.17 -2.96 13.75
CA PRO A 80 -6.11 -3.97 13.83
C PRO A 80 -4.95 -3.70 12.86
N VAL A 81 -5.19 -3.02 11.73
CA VAL A 81 -4.14 -2.62 10.77
C VAL A 81 -3.22 -1.59 11.41
N HIS A 82 -3.74 -0.55 12.06
CA HIS A 82 -2.94 0.46 12.76
C HIS A 82 -2.06 -0.18 13.82
N ARG A 83 -2.62 -1.03 14.69
CA ARG A 83 -1.81 -1.75 15.70
C ARG A 83 -0.72 -2.63 15.09
N LEU A 84 -0.94 -3.16 13.89
CA LEU A 84 0.07 -3.93 13.19
C LEU A 84 1.17 -3.01 12.64
N LEU A 85 0.78 -1.98 11.90
CA LEU A 85 1.71 -1.06 11.24
C LEU A 85 2.51 -0.23 12.25
N ASP A 86 1.91 0.18 13.37
CA ASP A 86 2.58 0.87 14.48
C ASP A 86 3.71 0.00 15.06
N ARG A 87 3.45 -1.30 15.28
CA ARG A 87 4.50 -2.23 15.71
C ARG A 87 5.62 -2.38 14.68
N LEU A 88 5.28 -2.40 13.39
CA LEU A 88 6.28 -2.46 12.32
C LEU A 88 7.13 -1.18 12.23
N ILE A 89 6.57 -0.03 12.64
CA ILE A 89 7.33 1.22 12.81
C ILE A 89 8.26 1.11 14.01
N ASP A 90 7.75 0.66 15.16
CA ASP A 90 8.55 0.47 16.36
C ASP A 90 9.72 -0.52 16.13
N ASP A 91 9.49 -1.55 15.31
CA ASP A 91 10.49 -2.55 14.90
C ASP A 91 11.44 -2.05 13.79
N GLY A 92 11.23 -0.83 13.25
CA GLY A 92 12.06 -0.23 12.19
C GLY A 92 11.89 -0.86 10.81
N LEU A 93 10.83 -1.65 10.59
CA LEU A 93 10.52 -2.29 9.30
C LEU A 93 9.71 -1.37 8.37
N LEU A 94 9.04 -0.37 8.94
CA LEU A 94 8.22 0.61 8.24
C LEU A 94 8.57 2.03 8.74
N GLY A 95 8.66 3.01 7.85
CA GLY A 95 8.90 4.40 8.23
C GLY A 95 7.62 5.10 8.73
N SER A 96 6.59 5.12 7.89
CA SER A 96 5.27 5.67 8.24
C SER A 96 4.18 5.12 7.32
N TYR A 97 2.93 5.40 7.67
CA TYR A 97 1.79 5.11 6.81
C TYR A 97 0.74 6.23 6.92
N ASP A 98 -0.12 6.30 5.90
CA ASP A 98 -1.37 7.04 5.95
C ASP A 98 -2.57 6.09 5.98
N SER A 99 -3.74 6.57 6.40
CA SER A 99 -4.96 5.74 6.47
C SER A 99 -6.21 6.61 6.67
N PRO A 100 -7.37 6.22 6.12
CA PRO A 100 -8.62 6.95 6.35
C PRO A 100 -8.99 7.02 7.85
N ALA A 101 -8.64 5.98 8.61
CA ALA A 101 -8.91 5.92 10.04
C ALA A 101 -8.02 6.86 10.89
N ARG A 102 -6.99 7.47 10.30
CA ARG A 102 -6.20 8.54 10.93
C ARG A 102 -6.97 9.85 11.03
N TYR A 103 -7.82 10.12 10.04
CA TYR A 103 -8.69 11.31 10.00
C TYR A 103 -9.96 11.08 10.81
N ILE A 104 -10.60 9.91 10.64
CA ILE A 104 -11.81 9.54 11.38
C ILE A 104 -11.67 8.11 11.88
N PRO A 105 -11.44 7.90 13.19
CA PRO A 105 -11.36 6.55 13.74
C PRO A 105 -12.69 5.79 13.56
N GLY A 106 -12.63 4.46 13.50
CA GLY A 106 -13.83 3.63 13.52
C GLY A 106 -14.69 3.86 14.76
N ALA A 107 -15.99 3.59 14.67
CA ALA A 107 -16.97 3.86 15.73
C ALA A 107 -16.59 3.20 17.06
N LYS A 108 -16.03 1.98 16.99
CA LYS A 108 -15.55 1.26 18.19
C LYS A 108 -14.43 2.01 18.90
N VAL A 109 -13.44 2.51 18.15
CA VAL A 109 -12.29 3.24 18.71
C VAL A 109 -12.75 4.59 19.26
N GLN A 110 -13.65 5.28 18.57
CA GLN A 110 -14.22 6.54 19.06
C GLN A 110 -14.96 6.33 20.39
N ALA A 111 -15.83 5.33 20.48
CA ALA A 111 -16.55 5.01 21.71
C ALA A 111 -15.62 4.65 22.88
N GLN A 112 -14.55 3.88 22.61
CA GLN A 112 -13.52 3.59 23.61
C GLN A 112 -12.80 4.85 24.10
N ARG A 113 -12.43 5.76 23.19
CA ARG A 113 -11.79 7.03 23.53
C ARG A 113 -12.72 7.94 24.35
N LEU A 114 -14.01 8.02 23.99
CA LEU A 114 -15.01 8.76 24.75
C LEU A 114 -15.22 8.18 26.15
N ALA A 115 -15.27 6.86 26.28
CA ALA A 115 -15.39 6.19 27.58
C ALA A 115 -14.16 6.38 28.47
N ALA A 116 -12.97 6.58 27.88
CA ALA A 116 -11.74 6.86 28.60
C ALA A 116 -11.67 8.29 29.15
N LEU A 117 -12.53 9.21 28.71
CA LEU A 117 -12.56 10.57 29.21
C LEU A 117 -13.08 10.61 30.66
N PRO A 118 -12.28 11.10 31.62
CA PRO A 118 -12.66 11.12 33.03
C PRO A 118 -13.84 12.07 33.27
N PRO A 119 -14.74 11.76 34.22
CA PRO A 119 -15.77 12.69 34.65
C PRO A 119 -15.15 13.90 35.37
N ASP A 120 -15.86 15.03 35.36
CA ASP A 120 -15.38 16.29 35.95
C ASP A 120 -14.95 16.16 37.42
N ALA A 121 -15.72 15.40 38.21
CA ALA A 121 -15.42 15.09 39.61
C ALA A 121 -14.06 14.38 39.82
N VAL A 122 -13.51 13.74 38.78
CA VAL A 122 -12.18 13.11 38.79
C VAL A 122 -11.14 14.00 38.12
N LEU A 123 -11.49 14.64 36.99
CA LEU A 123 -10.56 15.43 36.21
C LEU A 123 -10.15 16.73 36.91
N ALA A 124 -11.10 17.48 37.48
CA ALA A 124 -10.82 18.78 38.09
C ALA A 124 -9.87 18.67 39.32
N PRO A 125 -10.02 17.70 40.24
CA PRO A 125 -9.05 17.50 41.31
C PRO A 125 -7.66 17.11 40.81
N ARG A 126 -7.57 16.17 39.84
CA ARG A 126 -6.30 15.73 39.25
C ARG A 126 -5.57 16.88 38.56
N LEU A 127 -6.31 17.74 37.86
CA LEU A 127 -5.76 18.92 37.22
C LEU A 127 -5.24 19.92 38.26
N ARG A 128 -6.00 20.20 39.32
CA ARG A 128 -5.53 21.07 40.42
C ARG A 128 -4.26 20.55 41.08
N GLU A 129 -4.17 19.25 41.31
CA GLU A 129 -2.98 18.60 41.87
C GLU A 129 -1.77 18.74 40.91
N ALA A 130 -1.96 18.49 39.62
CA ALA A 130 -0.91 18.62 38.61
C ALA A 130 -0.40 20.07 38.44
N LEU A 131 -1.20 21.07 38.80
CA LEU A 131 -0.85 22.49 38.71
C LEU A 131 -0.08 23.02 39.94
N VAL A 132 0.03 22.25 41.02
CA VAL A 132 0.74 22.68 42.22
C VAL A 132 2.20 22.98 41.90
N GLY A 133 2.63 24.21 42.19
CA GLY A 133 4.01 24.67 41.96
C GLY A 133 4.30 25.17 40.54
N LEU A 134 3.31 25.17 39.64
CA LEU A 134 3.45 25.73 38.29
C LEU A 134 2.97 27.19 38.23
N PRO A 135 3.57 28.04 37.38
CA PRO A 135 3.27 29.47 37.31
C PRO A 135 2.04 29.78 36.43
N PHE A 136 0.98 28.99 36.55
CA PHE A 136 -0.26 29.22 35.82
C PHE A 136 -1.25 30.02 36.67
N LYS A 137 -2.06 30.86 36.01
CA LYS A 137 -3.17 31.56 36.67
C LYS A 137 -4.24 30.56 37.07
N ASP A 138 -4.92 30.86 38.17
CA ASP A 138 -6.15 30.16 38.54
C ASP A 138 -7.13 30.20 37.36
N ASP A 139 -7.85 29.09 37.15
CA ASP A 139 -8.86 28.91 36.11
C ASP A 139 -8.41 29.01 34.64
N LEU A 140 -7.10 29.13 34.34
CA LEU A 140 -6.59 29.14 32.96
C LEU A 140 -7.09 27.92 32.15
N PHE A 141 -7.24 26.77 32.81
CA PHE A 141 -7.67 25.51 32.21
C PHE A 141 -9.17 25.21 32.36
N ALA A 142 -9.97 26.18 32.83
CA ALA A 142 -11.43 26.02 32.87
C ALA A 142 -12.05 25.71 31.48
N PRO A 143 -11.57 26.29 30.35
CA PRO A 143 -12.04 25.88 29.02
C PRO A 143 -11.79 24.39 28.74
N PHE A 144 -10.61 23.87 29.09
CA PHE A 144 -10.28 22.45 28.90
C PHE A 144 -11.23 21.52 29.66
N LEU A 145 -11.59 21.83 30.91
CA LEU A 145 -12.57 21.04 31.67
C LEU A 145 -13.94 21.03 31.00
N ARG A 146 -14.38 22.18 30.47
CA ARG A 146 -15.63 22.30 29.72
C ARG A 146 -15.59 21.50 28.42
N ASP A 147 -14.48 21.55 27.70
CA ASP A 147 -14.31 20.83 26.43
C ASP A 147 -14.34 19.31 26.64
N VAL A 148 -13.70 18.80 27.71
CA VAL A 148 -13.78 17.37 28.06
C VAL A 148 -15.21 16.98 28.46
N ALA A 149 -15.89 17.80 29.24
CA ALA A 149 -17.28 17.54 29.62
C ALA A 149 -18.21 17.52 28.40
N ALA A 150 -18.04 18.45 27.46
CA ALA A 150 -18.79 18.49 26.22
C ALA A 150 -18.48 17.30 25.31
N ALA A 151 -17.19 16.96 25.14
CA ALA A 151 -16.73 15.84 24.32
C ALA A 151 -17.32 14.50 24.80
N ARG A 152 -17.42 14.27 26.12
CA ARG A 152 -18.02 13.04 26.69
C ARG A 152 -19.44 12.76 26.22
N THR A 153 -20.20 13.80 25.87
CA THR A 153 -21.59 13.69 25.40
C THR A 153 -21.74 13.98 23.92
N ALA A 154 -20.64 14.23 23.21
CA ALA A 154 -20.67 14.52 21.78
C ALA A 154 -21.07 13.26 20.98
N PRO A 155 -21.77 13.43 19.85
CA PRO A 155 -21.97 12.33 18.91
C PRO A 155 -20.63 11.84 18.34
N LEU A 156 -20.63 10.62 17.80
CA LEU A 156 -19.47 10.11 17.06
C LEU A 156 -19.23 10.95 15.81
N MET A 157 -17.96 11.16 15.50
CA MET A 157 -17.52 11.83 14.27
C MET A 157 -17.83 10.98 13.05
N THR A 158 -18.27 11.67 12.01
CA THR A 158 -18.66 11.14 10.70
C THR A 158 -17.87 11.87 9.60
N PRO A 159 -17.76 11.29 8.39
CA PRO A 159 -17.13 11.96 7.25
C PRO A 159 -17.70 13.36 6.95
N ALA A 160 -18.99 13.58 7.20
CA ALA A 160 -19.65 14.87 7.00
C ALA A 160 -19.10 15.96 7.93
N ASP A 161 -18.57 15.62 9.10
CA ASP A 161 -17.99 16.59 10.04
C ASP A 161 -16.66 17.19 9.52
N LEU A 162 -16.08 16.61 8.47
CA LEU A 162 -14.90 17.16 7.80
C LEU A 162 -15.25 18.04 6.60
N ASP A 163 -16.51 18.14 6.20
CA ASP A 163 -16.91 18.88 5.00
C ASP A 163 -16.50 20.36 5.10
N GLY A 164 -15.94 20.89 4.01
CA GLY A 164 -15.40 22.25 3.97
C GLY A 164 -14.02 22.42 4.63
N THR A 165 -13.40 21.34 5.11
CA THR A 165 -12.02 21.35 5.62
C THR A 165 -11.04 20.67 4.65
N PRO A 166 -9.73 21.00 4.68
CA PRO A 166 -8.72 20.29 3.88
C PRO A 166 -8.65 18.78 4.18
N TRP A 167 -9.09 18.37 5.36
CA TRP A 167 -9.09 16.97 5.79
C TRP A 167 -10.11 16.12 5.03
N ARG A 168 -11.18 16.73 4.50
CA ARG A 168 -12.14 16.00 3.67
C ARG A 168 -11.47 15.45 2.42
N SER A 169 -10.72 16.30 1.71
CA SER A 169 -10.00 15.89 0.51
C SER A 169 -8.95 14.82 0.79
N ALA A 170 -8.28 14.90 1.94
CA ALA A 170 -7.31 13.89 2.36
C ALA A 170 -7.98 12.54 2.65
N LEU A 171 -9.13 12.55 3.35
CA LEU A 171 -9.93 11.35 3.59
C LEU A 171 -10.43 10.72 2.27
N ASP A 172 -10.91 11.56 1.34
CA ASP A 172 -11.42 11.10 0.04
C ASP A 172 -10.33 10.49 -0.84
N ALA A 173 -9.09 10.98 -0.76
CA ALA A 173 -7.97 10.38 -1.48
C ALA A 173 -7.67 8.94 -1.04
N LEU A 174 -8.12 8.55 0.16
CA LEU A 174 -7.89 7.23 0.74
C LEU A 174 -9.13 6.34 0.75
N LEU A 175 -10.27 6.83 0.25
CA LEU A 175 -11.52 6.08 0.15
C LEU A 175 -11.98 6.02 -1.30
N VAL A 176 -12.02 4.81 -1.85
CA VAL A 176 -12.44 4.56 -3.23
C VAL A 176 -13.68 3.67 -3.22
N ASN A 177 -14.61 3.94 -4.13
CA ASN A 177 -15.71 3.03 -4.41
C ASN A 177 -15.48 2.36 -5.77
N ILE A 178 -15.40 1.03 -5.79
CA ILE A 178 -15.24 0.23 -7.01
C ILE A 178 -16.35 -0.82 -7.04
N ASP A 179 -17.17 -0.82 -8.09
CA ASP A 179 -18.27 -1.77 -8.29
C ASP A 179 -19.24 -1.88 -7.09
N GLY A 180 -19.46 -0.76 -6.38
CA GLY A 180 -20.31 -0.72 -5.18
C GLY A 180 -19.64 -1.22 -3.91
N GLN A 181 -18.35 -1.55 -3.95
CA GLN A 181 -17.55 -1.89 -2.78
C GLN A 181 -16.74 -0.68 -2.33
N MET A 182 -16.76 -0.40 -1.03
CA MET A 182 -15.91 0.60 -0.41
C MET A 182 -14.52 0.01 -0.13
N ILE A 183 -13.50 0.72 -0.58
CA ILE A 183 -12.10 0.37 -0.40
C ILE A 183 -11.42 1.51 0.33
N GLY A 184 -10.86 1.23 1.49
CA GLY A 184 -9.94 2.14 2.15
C GLY A 184 -8.50 1.77 1.86
N LEU A 185 -7.67 2.79 1.66
CA LEU A 185 -6.27 2.65 1.28
C LEU A 185 -5.37 3.16 2.41
N ALA A 186 -4.33 2.39 2.72
CA ALA A 186 -3.27 2.79 3.62
C ALA A 186 -1.92 2.69 2.89
N PRO A 187 -1.48 3.77 2.21
CA PRO A 187 -0.18 3.80 1.57
C PRO A 187 0.94 3.75 2.62
N LEU A 188 1.96 2.96 2.32
CA LEU A 188 3.11 2.75 3.20
C LEU A 188 4.32 3.52 2.69
N THR A 189 5.06 4.16 3.59
CA THR A 189 6.27 4.92 3.27
C THR A 189 7.46 4.34 4.06
N GLY A 190 8.59 4.14 3.39
CA GLY A 190 9.79 3.57 4.02
C GLY A 190 9.62 2.09 4.39
N ALA A 191 9.01 1.28 3.52
CA ALA A 191 8.90 -0.17 3.72
C ALA A 191 10.26 -0.84 3.47
N HIS A 192 10.97 -1.21 4.53
CA HIS A 192 12.32 -1.77 4.44
C HIS A 192 12.33 -3.28 4.13
N ASP A 193 11.32 -4.01 4.58
CA ASP A 193 11.12 -5.43 4.28
C ASP A 193 9.65 -5.70 3.90
N ALA A 194 9.35 -5.58 2.61
CA ALA A 194 8.01 -5.81 2.09
C ALA A 194 7.49 -7.24 2.34
N GLY A 195 8.38 -8.25 2.35
CA GLY A 195 7.99 -9.65 2.57
C GLY A 195 7.66 -9.94 4.03
N ALA A 196 8.31 -9.26 4.98
CA ALA A 196 7.90 -9.28 6.39
C ALA A 196 6.55 -8.57 6.57
N ILE A 197 6.36 -7.40 5.95
CA ILE A 197 5.09 -6.63 6.03
C ILE A 197 3.93 -7.43 5.45
N GLU A 198 4.08 -8.01 4.25
CA GLU A 198 3.05 -8.85 3.60
C GLU A 198 2.64 -10.03 4.50
N ARG A 199 3.62 -10.76 5.06
CA ARG A 199 3.34 -11.86 6.00
C ARG A 199 2.64 -11.38 7.27
N ALA A 200 3.01 -10.22 7.78
CA ALA A 200 2.40 -9.64 8.97
C ALA A 200 0.93 -9.25 8.72
N VAL A 201 0.63 -8.68 7.55
CA VAL A 201 -0.73 -8.34 7.13
C VAL A 201 -1.57 -9.60 6.91
N ILE A 202 -1.04 -10.61 6.21
CA ILE A 202 -1.70 -11.92 6.05
C ILE A 202 -1.96 -12.57 7.42
N GLY A 203 -1.04 -12.38 8.38
CA GLY A 203 -1.17 -12.84 9.75
C GLY A 203 -2.35 -12.26 10.53
N LEU A 204 -2.98 -11.17 10.07
CA LEU A 204 -4.23 -10.67 10.64
C LEU A 204 -5.41 -11.63 10.38
N GLY A 205 -5.31 -12.48 9.34
CA GLY A 205 -6.30 -13.51 9.03
C GLY A 205 -7.65 -12.97 8.54
N ASP A 206 -7.71 -11.69 8.14
CA ASP A 206 -8.93 -11.05 7.67
C ASP A 206 -8.92 -10.96 6.14
N PRO A 207 -9.85 -11.65 5.43
CA PRO A 207 -9.88 -11.65 3.96
C PRO A 207 -10.25 -10.29 3.36
N ALA A 208 -10.78 -9.35 4.14
CA ALA A 208 -11.04 -7.99 3.69
C ALA A 208 -9.75 -7.15 3.59
N ILE A 209 -8.66 -7.59 4.23
CA ILE A 209 -7.40 -6.84 4.34
C ILE A 209 -6.37 -7.48 3.41
N SER A 210 -5.83 -6.69 2.50
CA SER A 210 -4.86 -7.14 1.51
C SER A 210 -3.67 -6.21 1.44
N PHE A 211 -2.48 -6.78 1.21
CA PHE A 211 -1.27 -6.05 0.92
C PHE A 211 -1.01 -6.05 -0.60
N PHE A 212 -0.62 -4.90 -1.14
CA PHE A 212 -0.39 -4.69 -2.55
C PHE A 212 1.01 -4.09 -2.78
N ASP A 213 1.74 -4.65 -3.75
CA ASP A 213 2.94 -4.04 -4.35
C ASP A 213 2.57 -3.61 -5.79
N LEU A 214 2.23 -2.33 -5.98
CA LEU A 214 1.70 -1.81 -7.24
C LEU A 214 2.71 -1.91 -8.38
N LYS A 215 4.01 -1.89 -8.07
CA LYS A 215 5.07 -2.09 -9.07
C LYS A 215 5.02 -3.53 -9.57
N ARG A 216 5.00 -4.50 -8.65
CA ARG A 216 4.92 -5.92 -8.98
C ARG A 216 3.62 -6.28 -9.73
N GLU A 217 2.50 -5.68 -9.38
CA GLU A 217 1.22 -5.91 -10.07
C GLU A 217 1.18 -5.31 -11.48
N SER A 218 1.74 -4.11 -11.67
CA SER A 218 1.87 -3.47 -12.98
C SER A 218 2.80 -4.28 -13.90
N ASP A 219 3.94 -4.75 -13.38
CA ASP A 219 4.88 -5.62 -14.09
C ASP A 219 4.27 -7.01 -14.39
N GLY A 220 3.42 -7.50 -13.48
CA GLY A 220 2.63 -8.73 -13.65
C GLY A 220 1.61 -8.62 -14.79
N MET A 221 0.87 -7.52 -14.90
CA MET A 221 -0.08 -7.28 -15.97
C MET A 221 0.59 -7.14 -17.35
N LEU A 222 1.79 -6.54 -17.40
CA LEU A 222 2.56 -6.42 -18.64
C LEU A 222 3.20 -7.76 -19.06
N SER A 223 3.75 -8.52 -18.11
CA SER A 223 4.33 -9.85 -18.40
C SER A 223 3.27 -10.90 -18.77
N ALA A 224 2.03 -10.75 -18.29
CA ALA A 224 0.88 -11.55 -18.72
C ALA A 224 0.46 -11.25 -20.17
N HIS A 225 0.68 -10.03 -20.67
CA HIS A 225 0.51 -9.70 -22.09
C HIS A 225 1.65 -10.26 -22.96
N GLY A 226 2.90 -10.23 -22.49
CA GLY A 226 4.06 -10.76 -23.23
C GLY A 226 3.98 -12.28 -23.51
N ARG A 227 3.45 -13.07 -22.57
CA ARG A 227 3.33 -14.54 -22.72
C ARG A 227 2.27 -14.98 -23.76
N ARG A 228 1.25 -14.17 -24.03
CA ARG A 228 0.23 -14.49 -25.05
C ARG A 228 0.70 -14.23 -26.48
N SER A 229 1.58 -13.25 -26.68
CA SER A 229 2.09 -12.90 -28.01
C SER A 229 3.04 -13.95 -28.60
N VAL A 230 3.82 -14.64 -27.76
CA VAL A 230 4.76 -15.69 -28.24
C VAL A 230 4.02 -16.96 -28.68
N LEU A 231 2.92 -17.34 -28.00
CA LEU A 231 2.13 -18.51 -28.40
C LEU A 231 1.33 -18.26 -29.69
N ILE A 232 0.85 -17.03 -29.91
CA ILE A 232 0.18 -16.64 -31.17
C ILE A 232 1.19 -16.51 -32.31
N ALA A 233 2.43 -16.06 -32.06
CA ALA A 233 3.47 -16.05 -33.11
C ALA A 233 3.93 -17.47 -33.50
N LEU A 234 3.95 -18.42 -32.56
CA LEU A 234 4.33 -19.81 -32.83
C LEU A 234 3.22 -20.65 -33.48
N PHE A 235 1.94 -20.32 -33.26
CA PHE A 235 0.80 -21.05 -33.85
C PHE A 235 -0.02 -20.26 -34.89
N GLY A 236 0.21 -18.96 -35.06
CA GLY A 236 -0.54 -18.08 -35.98
C GLY A 236 -0.11 -18.15 -37.44
N TRP A 237 0.99 -18.85 -37.77
CA TRP A 237 1.44 -19.01 -39.15
C TRP A 237 0.80 -20.21 -39.88
N ARG A 238 -0.37 -20.68 -39.44
CA ARG A 238 -1.07 -21.80 -40.09
C ARG A 238 -2.57 -21.57 -40.30
N SER A 239 -2.95 -20.37 -40.73
CA SER A 239 -4.23 -20.18 -41.42
C SER A 239 -4.23 -18.96 -42.32
N SER A 240 -3.64 -19.10 -43.50
CA SER A 240 -4.07 -18.36 -44.69
C SER A 240 -4.31 -19.36 -45.83
N PRO A 241 -5.55 -19.77 -46.09
CA PRO A 241 -5.91 -20.19 -47.43
C PRO A 241 -6.23 -18.92 -48.24
N VAL A 242 -5.41 -18.69 -49.26
CA VAL A 242 -5.78 -17.89 -50.42
C VAL A 242 -6.94 -18.59 -51.11
N CYS A 243 -8.08 -17.91 -51.23
CA CYS A 243 -8.99 -17.85 -52.38
C CYS A 243 -10.14 -16.90 -52.05
#